data_AF-A0A9W6T043-F1
#
_entry.id   AF-A0A9W6T043-F1
#
_cell.length_a   1.000
_cell.length_b   1.000
_cell.length_c   1.000
_cell.angle_alpha   90.00
_cell.angle_beta   90.00
_cell.angle_gamma   90.00
#
_symmetry.space_group_name_H-M   'P 1'
#
loop_
_entity.id
_entity.type
_entity.pdbx_description
1 polymer ?
#
loop_
_entity_poly.entity_id
_entity_poly.type
_entity_poly.pdbx_seq_one_letter_code
_entity_poly.pdbx_strand_id
1 'polypeptide(L)' 'MYGLKDPSKSYFTPWRLKPFVAPLAVLPKYMEISFKTCHAVFLRDPVARPGESEVITPFDESVFERAFMYYQKRGM' A
#
# COMPACT_ATOMS: atom_id res chain seq x y z
N MET A 1 -29.49 -12.92 10.23
CA MET A 1 -29.50 -11.45 10.26
C MET A 1 -28.60 -10.93 9.14
N TYR A 2 -28.80 -9.70 8.63
CA TYR A 2 -27.94 -9.14 7.58
C TYR A 2 -26.49 -9.07 8.07
N GLY A 3 -25.55 -9.62 7.30
CA GLY A 3 -24.11 -9.67 7.64
C GLY A 3 -23.67 -10.78 8.60
N LEU A 4 -24.61 -11.54 9.15
CA LEU A 4 -24.37 -12.67 10.06
C LEU A 4 -24.98 -13.95 9.47
N LYS A 5 -24.55 -14.32 8.26
CA LYS A 5 -24.94 -15.58 7.61
C LYS A 5 -24.22 -16.78 8.23
N ASP A 6 -22.99 -16.59 8.70
CA ASP A 6 -22.18 -17.62 9.38
C ASP A 6 -21.51 -17.01 10.63
N PRO A 7 -22.06 -17.27 11.84
CA PRO A 7 -21.59 -16.67 13.09
C PRO A 7 -20.20 -17.11 13.54
N SER A 8 -19.68 -18.22 12.98
CA SER A 8 -18.35 -18.73 13.32
C SER A 8 -17.21 -17.89 12.73
N LYS A 9 -17.51 -17.07 11.72
CA LYS A 9 -16.54 -16.26 10.98
C LYS A 9 -16.45 -14.85 11.54
N SER A 10 -15.22 -14.33 11.62
CA SER A 10 -14.91 -13.00 12.19
C SER A 10 -15.18 -11.81 11.25
N TYR A 11 -15.67 -12.06 10.04
CA TYR A 11 -15.89 -11.04 9.02
C TYR A 11 -17.35 -11.01 8.56
N PHE A 12 -17.73 -9.92 7.89
CA PHE A 12 -19.05 -9.79 7.30
C PHE A 12 -19.32 -10.92 6.31
N THR A 13 -20.43 -11.64 6.47
CA THR A 13 -20.77 -12.79 5.63
C THR A 13 -21.97 -12.48 4.72
N PRO A 14 -21.85 -12.67 3.38
CA PRO A 14 -20.70 -13.17 2.62
C PRO A 14 -19.54 -12.17 2.59
N TRP A 15 -18.32 -12.67 2.40
CA TRP A 15 -17.12 -11.83 2.37
C TRP A 15 -17.28 -10.70 1.36
N ARG A 16 -16.97 -9.48 1.80
CA ARG A 16 -16.97 -8.27 0.96
C ARG A 16 -15.77 -7.40 1.33
N LEU A 17 -15.29 -6.64 0.34
CA LEU A 17 -14.29 -5.60 0.59
C LEU A 17 -14.81 -4.58 1.61
N LYS A 18 -13.89 -4.04 2.42
CA LYS A 18 -14.24 -2.94 3.32
C LYS A 18 -14.67 -1.71 2.49
N PRO A 19 -15.60 -0.90 2.99
CA PRO A 19 -15.90 0.40 2.37
C PRO A 19 -14.62 1.23 2.20
N PHE A 20 -14.49 1.93 1.08
CA PHE A 20 -13.36 2.81 0.75
C PHE A 20 -11.97 2.15 0.63
N VAL A 21 -11.90 0.84 0.32
CA VAL A 21 -10.61 0.19 0.00
C VAL A 21 -10.02 0.65 -1.33
N ALA A 22 -10.87 0.92 -2.32
CA ALA A 22 -10.45 1.28 -3.68
C ALA A 22 -9.38 2.38 -3.78
N PRO A 23 -9.50 3.55 -3.12
CA PRO A 23 -8.48 4.61 -3.20
C PRO A 23 -7.13 4.25 -2.57
N LEU A 24 -7.09 3.24 -1.70
CA LEU A 24 -5.88 2.79 -1.01
C LEU A 24 -5.30 1.50 -1.62
N ALA A 25 -5.98 0.91 -2.61
CA ALA A 25 -5.59 -0.34 -3.25
C ALA A 25 -4.50 -0.10 -4.31
N VAL A 26 -3.35 0.44 -3.89
CA VAL A 26 -2.18 0.67 -4.75
C VAL A 26 -1.29 -0.57 -4.72
N LEU A 27 -1.10 -1.21 -5.88
CA LEU A 27 -0.28 -2.42 -6.00
C LEU A 27 1.21 -2.05 -6.18
N PRO A 28 2.12 -2.52 -5.29
CA PRO A 28 3.55 -2.24 -5.41
C PRO A 28 4.21 -3.03 -6.54
N LYS A 29 5.19 -2.43 -7.23
CA LYS A 29 5.95 -3.09 -8.32
C LYS A 29 7.14 -3.93 -7.84
N TYR A 30 7.52 -3.78 -6.58
CA TYR A 30 8.67 -4.44 -5.96
C TYR A 30 8.28 -5.73 -5.19
N MET A 31 6.99 -6.07 -5.16
CA MET A 31 6.45 -7.23 -4.46
C MET A 31 5.42 -7.94 -5.33
N GLU A 32 5.54 -9.27 -5.43
CA GLU A 32 4.55 -10.11 -6.09
C GLU A 32 3.61 -10.72 -5.06
N ILE A 33 2.30 -10.55 -5.23
CA ILE A 33 1.29 -10.93 -4.22
C ILE A 33 0.32 -11.96 -4.81
N SER A 34 0.20 -13.11 -4.13
CA SER A 34 -0.85 -14.09 -4.40
C SER A 34 -2.00 -13.93 -3.41
N PHE A 35 -3.10 -13.28 -3.83
CA PHE A 35 -4.29 -13.09 -2.99
C PHE A 35 -5.03 -14.38 -2.66
N LYS A 36 -4.83 -15.46 -3.43
CA LYS A 36 -5.47 -16.77 -3.18
C LYS A 36 -4.93 -17.44 -1.92
N THR A 37 -3.62 -17.33 -1.71
CA THR A 37 -2.92 -17.95 -0.57
C THR A 37 -2.49 -16.92 0.47
N CYS A 38 -2.69 -15.62 0.22
CA CYS A 38 -2.22 -14.52 1.04
C CYS A 38 -0.70 -14.50 1.25
N HIS A 39 0.07 -14.98 0.26
CA HIS A 39 1.52 -14.94 0.28
C HIS A 39 2.04 -13.77 -0.57
N ALA A 40 3.23 -13.29 -0.23
CA ALA A 40 3.94 -12.29 -1.00
C ALA A 40 5.43 -12.60 -1.06
N VAL A 41 6.06 -12.29 -2.20
CA VAL A 41 7.51 -12.39 -2.39
C VAL A 41 8.07 -11.00 -2.60
N PHE A 42 9.04 -10.62 -1.77
CA PHE A 42 9.80 -9.39 -1.92
C PHE A 42 10.84 -9.61 -3.03
N LEU A 43 10.63 -8.97 -4.19
CA LEU A 43 11.45 -9.23 -5.38
C LEU A 43 12.72 -8.39 -5.38
N ARG A 44 12.60 -7.12 -4.97
CA ARG A 44 13.67 -6.13 -5.02
C ARG A 44 13.41 -4.98 -4.07
N ASP A 45 14.45 -4.20 -3.81
CA ASP A 45 14.29 -2.89 -3.19
C ASP A 45 13.65 -1.89 -4.18
N PRO A 46 12.82 -0.96 -3.69
CA PRO A 46 12.15 0.03 -4.53
C PRO A 46 13.16 1.00 -5.14
N VAL A 47 13.06 1.21 -6.45
CA VAL A 47 13.96 2.09 -7.22
C VAL A 47 13.19 3.17 -7.97
N ALA A 48 13.84 4.31 -8.22
CA ALA A 48 13.32 5.34 -9.12
C ALA A 48 13.69 5.03 -10.57
N ARG A 49 12.75 5.23 -11.49
CA ARG A 49 12.91 5.07 -12.94
C ARG A 49 12.54 6.38 -13.64
N PRO A 50 12.99 6.60 -14.88
CA PRO A 50 12.52 7.75 -15.65
C PRO A 50 10.99 7.79 -15.71
N GLY A 51 10.38 8.82 -15.14
CA GLY A 51 8.93 9.05 -15.11
C GLY A 51 8.18 8.47 -13.90
N GLU A 52 8.79 7.68 -13.03
CA GLU A 52 8.11 7.14 -11.84
C GLU A 52 9.05 6.70 -10.71
N SER A 53 8.55 6.65 -9.49
CA SER A 53 9.22 6.03 -8.35
C SER A 53 8.40 4.84 -7.85
N GLU A 54 9.09 3.76 -7.46
CA GLU A 54 8.44 2.60 -6.84
C GLU A 54 8.04 2.84 -5.37
N VAL A 55 8.52 3.94 -4.75
CA VAL A 55 8.12 4.35 -3.40
C VAL A 55 6.71 4.96 -3.45
N ILE A 56 5.72 4.24 -2.91
CA ILE A 56 4.32 4.69 -2.89
C ILE A 56 4.14 5.78 -1.84
N THR A 57 3.69 6.95 -2.28
CA THR A 57 3.54 8.16 -1.48
C THR A 57 2.45 9.06 -2.04
N PRO A 58 1.67 9.77 -1.19
CA PRO A 58 0.68 10.73 -1.64
C PRO A 58 1.27 12.14 -1.87
N PHE A 59 2.59 12.32 -1.73
CA PHE A 59 3.25 13.62 -1.83
C PHE A 59 3.95 13.83 -3.16
N ASP A 60 3.99 15.08 -3.59
CA ASP A 60 4.69 15.53 -4.79
C ASP A 60 6.22 15.64 -4.57
N GLU A 61 6.99 15.70 -5.65
CA GLU A 61 8.46 15.72 -5.65
C GLU A 61 9.02 16.88 -4.81
N SER A 62 8.42 18.07 -4.88
CA SER A 62 8.84 19.24 -4.12
C SER A 62 8.84 19.03 -2.60
N VAL A 63 7.96 18.16 -2.08
CA VAL A 63 7.91 17.79 -0.67
C VAL A 63 9.06 16.86 -0.32
N PHE A 64 9.39 15.91 -1.21
CA PHE A 64 10.52 15.00 -1.04
C PHE A 64 11.86 15.73 -1.02
N GLU A 65 12.06 16.69 -1.92
CA GLU A 65 13.27 17.52 -1.93
C GLU A 65 13.47 18.26 -0.60
N ARG A 66 12.40 18.90 -0.10
CA ARG A 66 12.43 19.61 1.19
C ARG A 66 12.67 18.67 2.36
N ALA A 67 12.02 17.52 2.37
CA ALA A 67 12.23 16.50 3.39
C ALA A 67 13.69 16.03 3.39
N PHE A 68 14.26 15.75 2.22
CA PHE A 68 15.67 15.38 2.08
C PHE A 68 16.61 16.48 2.62
N MET A 69 16.39 17.74 2.23
CA MET A 69 17.18 18.87 2.74
C MET A 69 17.12 18.99 4.26
N TYR A 70 15.92 18.85 4.84
CA TYR A 70 15.72 18.92 6.29
C TYR A 70 16.47 17.80 7.01
N TYR A 71 16.31 16.55 6.56
CA TYR A 71 16.94 15.40 7.21
C TYR A 71 18.45 15.35 7.00
N GLN A 72 18.96 15.84 5.86
CA GLN A 72 20.40 15.96 5.62
C GLN A 72 21.08 16.88 6.65
N LYS A 73 20.40 17.95 7.07
CA LYS A 73 20.88 18.91 8.07
C LYS A 73 20.33 18.69 9.49
N ARG A 74 19.52 17.64 9.69
CA ARG A 74 18.83 17.36 10.96
C ARG A 74 18.00 18.54 11.47
N GLY A 75 17.39 19.29 10.55
CA GLY A 75 16.54 20.44 10.84
C GLY A 75 17.25 21.77 11.08
N MET A 76 18.53 21.86 10.72
CA MET A 76 19.30 23.12 10.70
C MET A 76 19.23 23.84 9.35
#